data_AF-A0A5R8NAN6-F1
#
_entry.id   AF-A0A5R8NAN6-F1
#
_cell.length_a   1.000
_cell.length_b   1.000
_cell.length_c   1.000
_cell.angle_alpha   90.00
_cell.angle_beta   90.00
_cell.angle_gamma   90.00
#
_symmetry.space_group_name_H-M   'P 1'
#
loop_
_entity.id
_entity.type
_entity.pdbx_description
1 polymer ?
#
loop_
_entity_poly.entity_id
_entity_poly.type
_entity_poly.pdbx_seq_one_letter_code
_entity_poly.pdbx_strand_id
1 'polypeptide(L)'
;MSRHSYHPSDADLRPTFDAALTRACAGQGIRTCTGLNAATDHALAAVSAAAPDPPEALVAAARAAFAQQLAGTGSDDELPRFMRQNDRG
;
A
#
# COMPACT_ATOMS: atom_id res chain seq x y z
N MET A 1 3.63 -27.49 8.39
CA MET A 1 3.67 -26.23 9.17
C MET A 1 3.33 -25.09 8.22
N SER A 2 2.06 -24.66 8.19
CA SER A 2 1.63 -23.55 7.33
C SER A 2 2.20 -22.25 7.91
N ARG A 3 3.09 -21.60 7.15
CA ARG A 3 3.52 -20.23 7.44
C ARG A 3 2.28 -19.36 7.40
N HIS A 4 1.89 -18.75 8.51
CA HIS A 4 0.93 -17.65 8.48
C HIS A 4 1.55 -16.55 7.63
N SER A 5 1.09 -16.42 6.39
CA SER A 5 1.30 -15.23 5.60
C SER A 5 0.70 -14.09 6.40
N TYR A 6 1.54 -13.37 7.17
CA TYR A 6 1.17 -12.11 7.79
C TYR A 6 0.99 -11.13 6.63
N HIS A 7 -0.19 -11.15 6.04
CA HIS A 7 -0.62 -10.12 5.12
C HIS A 7 -1.14 -8.99 6.01
N PRO A 8 -0.43 -7.86 6.11
CA PRO A 8 -0.91 -6.73 6.90
C PRO A 8 -2.30 -6.35 6.38
N SER A 9 -3.27 -6.24 7.28
CA SER A 9 -4.64 -5.89 6.89
C SER A 9 -4.71 -4.41 6.50
N ASP A 10 -5.74 -4.00 5.75
CA ASP A 10 -6.01 -2.59 5.43
C ASP A 10 -5.93 -1.69 6.68
N ALA A 11 -6.49 -2.17 7.80
CA ALA A 11 -6.47 -1.48 9.08
C ALA A 11 -5.06 -1.29 9.67
N ASP A 12 -4.11 -2.19 9.38
CA ASP A 12 -2.71 -2.07 9.81
C ASP A 12 -1.92 -1.10 8.92
N LEU A 13 -2.24 -1.04 7.62
CA LEU A 13 -1.52 -0.23 6.64
C LEU A 13 -1.93 1.24 6.64
N ARG A 14 -3.20 1.55 6.92
CA ARG A 14 -3.71 2.93 7.01
C ARG A 14 -2.93 3.83 7.98
N PRO A 15 -2.72 3.45 9.26
CA PRO A 15 -1.96 4.30 10.18
C PRO A 15 -0.50 4.45 9.74
N THR A 16 0.08 3.44 9.10
CA THR A 16 1.43 3.52 8.54
C THR A 16 1.51 4.50 7.37
N PHE A 17 0.54 4.47 6.46
CA PHE A 17 0.46 5.43 5.35
C PHE A 17 0.28 6.87 5.86
N ASP A 18 -0.63 7.09 6.80
CA ASP A 18 -0.90 8.43 7.35
C ASP A 18 0.34 9.04 8.04
N ALA A 19 1.04 8.22 8.84
CA ALA A 19 2.29 8.64 9.47
C ALA A 19 3.38 8.95 8.43
N ALA A 20 3.49 8.15 7.37
CA ALA A 20 4.45 8.39 6.30
C ALA A 20 4.12 9.66 5.50
N LEU A 21 2.85 9.91 5.19
CA LEU A 21 2.39 11.11 4.48
C LEU A 21 2.63 12.37 5.31
N THR A 22 2.35 12.34 6.61
CA THR A 22 2.63 13.46 7.53
C THR A 22 4.12 13.79 7.55
N ARG A 23 4.99 12.77 7.63
CA ARG A 23 6.45 12.96 7.60
C ARG A 23 6.93 13.49 6.24
N ALA A 24 6.37 12.99 5.15
CA ALA A 24 6.68 13.46 3.80
C ALA A 24 6.30 14.95 3.65
N CYS A 25 5.11 15.35 4.08
CA CYS A 25 4.70 16.77 4.05
C CYS A 25 5.61 17.66 4.93
N ALA A 26 6.13 17.12 6.04
CA ALA A 26 7.10 17.80 6.89
C ALA A 26 8.56 17.75 6.36
N GLY A 27 8.82 17.13 5.20
CA GLY A 27 10.16 16.97 4.63
C GLY A 27 11.09 16.03 5.42
N GLN A 28 10.53 15.20 6.31
CA GLN A 28 11.30 14.31 7.19
C GLN A 28 11.67 12.96 6.57
N GLY A 29 11.36 12.77 5.28
CA GLY A 29 11.60 11.53 4.55
C GLY A 29 10.64 10.39 4.94
N ILE A 30 10.73 9.31 4.14
CA ILE A 30 9.89 8.12 4.26
C ILE A 30 10.65 6.96 4.91
N ARG A 31 9.91 6.14 5.68
CA ARG A 31 10.44 4.91 6.27
C ARG A 31 10.30 3.79 5.24
N THR A 32 11.38 3.05 5.01
CA THR A 32 11.35 1.81 4.23
C THR A 32 10.82 0.65 5.08
N CYS A 33 10.41 -0.44 4.43
CA CYS A 33 9.93 -1.67 5.09
C CYS A 33 8.62 -1.49 5.87
N THR A 34 7.75 -0.59 5.44
CA THR A 34 6.45 -0.27 6.06
C THR A 34 5.32 -1.22 5.67
N GLY A 35 5.56 -2.13 4.71
CA GLY A 35 4.50 -2.93 4.08
C GLY A 35 3.73 -2.18 3.00
N LEU A 36 4.11 -0.93 2.71
CA LEU A 36 3.64 -0.20 1.53
C LEU A 36 4.34 -0.73 0.27
N ASN A 37 3.64 -0.71 -0.85
CA ASN A 37 4.21 -1.10 -2.13
C ASN A 37 5.13 0.01 -2.67
N ALA A 38 6.00 -0.37 -3.60
CA ALA A 38 6.99 0.55 -4.19
C ALA A 38 6.34 1.78 -4.86
N ALA A 39 5.13 1.64 -5.41
CA ALA A 39 4.41 2.76 -6.03
C ALA A 39 3.99 3.81 -4.99
N THR A 40 3.52 3.37 -3.83
CA THR A 40 3.15 4.24 -2.70
C THR A 40 4.40 4.90 -2.10
N ASP A 41 5.48 4.15 -1.90
CA ASP A 41 6.77 4.69 -1.43
C ASP A 41 7.30 5.78 -2.38
N HIS A 42 7.29 5.54 -3.69
CA HIS A 42 7.76 6.51 -4.69
C HIS A 42 6.90 7.79 -4.69
N ALA A 43 5.57 7.66 -4.58
CA ALA A 43 4.69 8.81 -4.50
C ALA A 43 4.91 9.63 -3.22
N LEU A 44 5.11 8.98 -2.07
CA LEU A 44 5.45 9.65 -0.82
C LEU A 44 6.84 10.32 -0.87
N ALA A 45 7.82 9.71 -1.57
CA ALA A 45 9.12 10.33 -1.81
C ALA A 45 8.98 11.64 -2.60
N ALA A 46 8.14 11.64 -3.65
CA ALA A 46 7.86 12.84 -4.43
C ALA A 46 7.19 13.94 -3.59
N VAL A 47 6.26 13.59 -2.71
CA VAL A 47 5.68 14.53 -1.73
C VAL A 47 6.78 15.09 -0.82
N SER A 48 7.66 14.23 -0.29
CA SER A 48 8.76 14.67 0.57
C SER A 48 9.78 15.57 -0.13
N ALA A 49 9.99 15.37 -1.43
CA ALA A 49 10.88 16.21 -2.24
C ALA A 49 10.29 17.60 -2.53
N ALA A 50 8.95 17.73 -2.49
CA ALA A 50 8.25 18.99 -2.71
C ALA A 50 7.86 19.71 -1.39
N ALA A 51 8.23 19.16 -0.24
CA ALA A 51 8.01 19.78 1.07
C ALA A 51 8.76 21.13 1.20
N PRO A 52 8.25 22.07 2.03
CA PRO A 52 7.14 21.93 2.97
C PRO A 52 5.73 22.15 2.39
N ASP A 53 5.61 22.58 1.14
CA ASP A 53 4.33 22.85 0.47
C ASP A 53 4.18 21.95 -0.77
N PRO A 54 4.01 20.62 -0.58
CA PRO A 54 3.87 19.73 -1.71
C PRO A 54 2.55 20.01 -2.45
N PRO A 55 2.57 20.07 -3.79
CA PRO A 55 1.35 20.28 -4.57
C PRO A 55 0.33 19.18 -4.30
N GLU A 56 -0.95 19.56 -4.23
CA GLU A 56 -2.06 18.64 -3.93
C GLU A 56 -2.09 17.43 -4.88
N ALA A 57 -1.67 17.62 -6.13
CA ALA A 57 -1.56 16.54 -7.12
C ALA A 57 -0.63 15.39 -6.68
N LEU A 58 0.48 15.69 -5.99
CA LEU A 58 1.39 14.65 -5.48
C LEU A 58 0.78 13.91 -4.28
N VAL A 59 0.08 14.63 -3.40
CA VAL A 59 -0.66 14.04 -2.28
C VAL A 59 -1.78 13.14 -2.79
N ALA A 60 -2.53 13.58 -3.81
CA ALA A 60 -3.57 12.79 -4.46
C ALA A 60 -3.00 11.54 -5.13
N ALA A 61 -1.84 11.64 -5.81
CA ALA A 61 -1.16 10.50 -6.41
C ALA A 61 -0.74 9.46 -5.35
N ALA A 62 -0.19 9.90 -4.21
CA ALA A 62 0.17 9.01 -3.10
C ALA A 62 -1.05 8.28 -2.52
N ARG A 63 -2.18 9.00 -2.34
CA ARG A 63 -3.44 8.40 -1.89
C ARG A 63 -4.02 7.40 -2.90
N ALA A 64 -3.92 7.69 -4.20
CA ALA A 64 -4.39 6.80 -5.26
C ALA A 64 -3.56 5.51 -5.32
N ALA A 65 -2.23 5.60 -5.22
CA ALA A 65 -1.35 4.42 -5.16
C ALA A 65 -1.65 3.54 -3.94
N PHE A 66 -1.91 4.16 -2.79
CA PHE A 66 -2.31 3.44 -1.58
C PHE A 66 -3.68 2.76 -1.75
N ALA A 67 -4.67 3.44 -2.32
CA ALA A 67 -5.97 2.84 -2.60
C ALA A 67 -5.89 1.64 -3.57
N GLN A 68 -5.00 1.71 -4.58
CA GLN A 68 -4.73 0.59 -5.47
C GLN A 68 -4.08 -0.60 -4.74
N GLN A 69 -3.17 -0.34 -3.81
CA GLN A 69 -2.62 -1.39 -2.94
C GLN A 69 -3.74 -2.10 -2.18
N LEU A 70 -4.63 -1.33 -1.54
CA LEU A 70 -5.75 -1.88 -0.75
C LEU A 70 -6.74 -2.68 -1.60
N ALA A 71 -7.04 -2.21 -2.82
CA ALA A 71 -7.87 -2.94 -3.77
C ALA A 71 -7.22 -4.27 -4.21
N GLY A 72 -5.89 -4.28 -4.37
CA GLY A 72 -5.11 -5.49 -4.66
C GLY A 72 -5.07 -6.48 -3.50
N THR A 73 -5.03 -5.99 -2.25
CA THR A 73 -5.09 -6.86 -1.05
C THR A 73 -6.48 -7.46 -0.79
N GLY A 74 -7.52 -6.94 -1.45
CA GLY A 74 -8.89 -7.50 -1.41
C GLY A 74 -9.18 -8.56 -2.49
N SER A 75 -8.19 -8.93 -3.31
CA SER A 75 -8.38 -9.80 -4.47
C SER A 75 -7.71 -11.19 -4.34
N ASP A 76 -7.61 -11.72 -3.12
CA ASP A 76 -7.33 -13.15 -2.86
C ASP A 76 -8.61 -13.89 -2.41
N ASP A 77 -9.78 -13.48 -2.92
CA ASP A 77 -11.00 -14.30 -2.92
C ASP A 77 -11.58 -14.36 -4.33
N GLU A 78 -10.75 -14.55 -5.35
CA GLU A 78 -11.24 -15.07 -6.63
C GLU A 78 -10.15 -15.83 -7.38
N LEU A 79 -9.63 -16.91 -6.76
CA LEU A 79 -9.42 -18.09 -7.58
C LEU A 79 -10.81 -18.63 -7.91
N PRO A 80 -11.22 -18.70 -9.18
CA PRO A 80 -12.50 -19.28 -9.48
C PRO A 80 -12.57 -20.71 -8.95
N ARG A 81 -13.65 -20.99 -8.22
CA ARG A 81 -13.97 -22.29 -7.58
C ARG A 81 -13.86 -23.49 -8.52
N PHE A 82 -13.86 -23.28 -9.84
CA PHE A 82 -13.72 -24.34 -10.84
C PHE A 82 -12.31 -24.96 -10.92
N MET A 83 -11.25 -24.34 -10.40
CA MET A 83 -9.89 -24.89 -10.46
C MET A 83 -9.52 -25.79 -9.26
N ARG A 84 -10.41 -25.91 -8.26
CA ARG A 84 -10.22 -26.75 -7.05
C ARG A 84 -10.84 -28.15 -7.16
N GLN A 85 -11.61 -28.45 -8.21
CA GLN A 85 -12.38 -29.70 -8.31
C GLN A 85 -12.27 -30.34 -9.69
N ASN A 86 -11.06 -30.78 -10.07
CA ASN A 86 -10.91 -31.62 -11.25
C ASN A 86 -9.84 -32.71 -11.05
N ASP A 87 -9.96 -33.46 -9.94
CA ASP A 87 -9.20 -34.69 -9.69
C ASP A 87 -10.13 -35.82 -9.21
N ARG A 88 -11.22 -36.06 -9.94
CA ARG A 88 -11.96 -37.33 -9.88
C ARG A 88 -12.51 -37.66 -11.26
N GLY A 89 -11.81 -38.55 -11.94
CA GLY A 89 -12.21 -39.22 -13.18
C GLY A 89 -11.19 -40.29 -13.47
#